data_AF-A0A816C5Y1-F1
#
_entry.id   AF-A0A816C5Y1-F1
#
_cell.length_a   1.000
_cell.length_b   1.000
_cell.length_c   1.000
_cell.angle_alpha   90.00
_cell.angle_beta   90.00
_cell.angle_gamma   90.00
#
_symmetry.space_group_name_H-M   'P 1'
#
loop_
_entity.id
_entity.type
_entity.pdbx_description
1 polymer ?
#
loop_
_entity_poly.entity_id
_entity_poly.type
_entity_poly.pdbx_seq_one_letter_code
_entity_poly.pdbx_strand_id
1 'polypeptide(L)'
;MNWQPVQANDIQQILTLLRQSQSPDTQVQRQVQARLESLNQYPDFNKYLVYILTKLLDEQEATRSLSGLILKNNAKSHYEKFPDDVRSYIKQECLSALGDRSPLIRATVGILITTIVTKGLLEQWPTLLEHLYSCLDSPDINLCEGAFGALQKICQDSADQLENAPSQPLNVLVPKFIQFFLHSHPKIRSHAIACVNEFITPRASALMTNIDLFLENLFQLANDTGF
;
A
#
# COMPACT_ATOMS: atom_id res chain seq x y z
N MET A 1 5.10 -0.37 -22.40
CA MET A 1 3.79 0.00 -22.98
C MET A 1 2.82 0.22 -21.84
N ASN A 2 2.16 1.38 -21.76
CA ASN A 2 1.12 1.61 -20.76
C ASN A 2 -0.13 0.85 -21.21
N TRP A 3 -0.49 -0.23 -20.50
CA TRP A 3 -1.75 -0.91 -20.74
C TRP A 3 -2.89 0.10 -20.62
N GLN A 4 -3.89 -0.05 -21.49
CA GLN A 4 -5.12 0.72 -21.45
C GLN A 4 -6.30 -0.22 -21.63
N PRO A 5 -7.44 0.08 -20.99
CA PRO A 5 -8.68 -0.66 -21.22
C PRO A 5 -9.05 -0.60 -22.71
N VAL A 6 -9.20 -1.76 -23.34
CA VAL A 6 -9.42 -1.85 -24.80
C VAL A 6 -10.82 -1.38 -25.18
N GLN A 7 -11.80 -1.61 -24.32
CA GLN A 7 -13.20 -1.28 -24.58
C GLN A 7 -13.80 -0.53 -23.39
N ALA A 8 -14.36 0.65 -23.63
CA ALA A 8 -15.07 1.43 -22.60
C ALA A 8 -16.25 0.65 -21.99
N ASN A 9 -16.85 -0.26 -22.76
CA ASN A 9 -17.94 -1.11 -22.30
C ASN A 9 -17.50 -2.08 -21.19
N ASP A 10 -16.26 -2.58 -21.22
CA ASP A 10 -15.74 -3.48 -20.18
C ASP A 10 -15.69 -2.79 -18.82
N ILE A 11 -15.21 -1.55 -18.79
CA ILE A 11 -15.19 -0.73 -17.57
C ILE A 11 -16.60 -0.56 -17.02
N GLN A 12 -17.57 -0.22 -17.88
CA GLN A 12 -18.96 -0.02 -17.45
C GLN A 12 -19.58 -1.30 -16.88
N GLN A 13 -19.26 -2.48 -17.45
CA GLN A 13 -19.69 -3.76 -16.91
C GLN A 13 -19.08 -4.03 -15.52
N ILE A 14 -17.78 -3.77 -15.36
CA ILE A 14 -17.11 -3.95 -14.06
C ILE A 14 -17.64 -2.97 -13.02
N LEU A 15 -17.85 -1.69 -13.38
CA LEU A 15 -18.46 -0.70 -12.50
C LEU A 15 -19.87 -1.09 -12.07
N THR A 16 -20.68 -1.63 -12.99
CA THR A 16 -22.01 -2.15 -12.69
C THR A 16 -21.92 -3.27 -11.66
N LEU A 17 -20.99 -4.22 -11.87
CA LEU A 17 -20.74 -5.32 -10.94
C LEU A 17 -20.30 -4.82 -9.55
N LEU A 18 -19.38 -3.84 -9.49
CA LEU A 18 -18.90 -3.24 -8.24
C LEU A 18 -20.01 -2.52 -7.47
N ARG A 19 -20.90 -1.82 -8.16
CA ARG A 19 -22.06 -1.17 -7.53
C ARG A 19 -23.06 -2.22 -7.02
N GLN A 20 -23.27 -3.29 -7.78
CA GLN A 20 -24.12 -4.40 -7.35
C GLN A 20 -23.57 -5.15 -6.13
N SER A 21 -22.24 -5.26 -5.95
CA SER A 21 -21.66 -5.84 -4.72
C SER A 21 -21.99 -5.06 -3.44
N GLN A 22 -22.44 -3.81 -3.55
CA GLN A 22 -22.85 -3.00 -2.41
C GLN A 22 -24.35 -3.17 -2.07
N SER A 23 -25.09 -3.95 -2.87
CA SER A 23 -26.50 -4.23 -2.63
C SER A 23 -26.71 -5.01 -1.33
N PRO A 24 -27.72 -4.67 -0.52
CA PRO A 24 -28.11 -5.48 0.65
C PRO A 24 -28.84 -6.77 0.28
N ASP A 25 -29.19 -6.97 -1.00
CA ASP A 25 -29.90 -8.17 -1.47
C ASP A 25 -28.98 -9.38 -1.59
N THR A 26 -29.27 -10.43 -0.82
CA THR A 26 -28.51 -11.69 -0.79
C THR A 26 -28.44 -12.41 -2.15
N GLN A 27 -29.51 -12.36 -2.96
CA GLN A 27 -29.50 -12.96 -4.30
C GLN A 27 -28.56 -12.20 -5.23
N VAL A 28 -28.59 -10.87 -5.18
CA VAL A 28 -27.67 -10.02 -5.96
C VAL A 28 -26.23 -10.28 -5.53
N GLN A 29 -25.94 -10.35 -4.22
CA GLN A 29 -24.59 -10.64 -3.72
C GLN A 29 -24.07 -12.00 -4.21
N ARG A 30 -24.91 -13.05 -4.22
CA ARG A 30 -24.54 -14.37 -4.76
C ARG A 30 -24.22 -14.32 -6.26
N GLN A 31 -25.02 -13.60 -7.04
CA GLN A 31 -24.79 -13.45 -8.48
C GLN A 31 -23.49 -12.69 -8.75
N VAL A 32 -23.24 -11.61 -8.00
CA VAL A 32 -22.01 -10.82 -8.10
C VAL A 32 -20.79 -11.68 -7.76
N GLN A 33 -20.84 -12.45 -6.68
CA GLN A 33 -19.76 -13.34 -6.27
C GLN A 33 -19.42 -14.37 -7.36
N ALA A 34 -20.44 -15.05 -7.91
CA ALA A 34 -20.23 -16.00 -9.00
C ALA A 34 -19.62 -15.34 -10.25
N ARG A 35 -20.01 -14.09 -10.54
CA ARG A 35 -19.45 -13.34 -11.68
C ARG A 35 -18.00 -12.91 -11.43
N LEU A 36 -17.67 -12.46 -10.22
CA LEU A 36 -16.30 -12.13 -9.83
C LEU A 36 -15.39 -13.37 -9.93
N GLU A 37 -15.87 -14.53 -9.48
CA GLU A 37 -15.13 -15.79 -9.59
C GLU A 37 -14.87 -16.18 -11.06
N SER A 38 -15.84 -15.98 -11.95
CA SER A 38 -15.65 -16.19 -13.38
C SER A 38 -14.64 -15.20 -13.99
N LEU A 39 -14.69 -13.92 -13.62
CA LEU A 39 -13.77 -12.90 -14.11
C LEU A 39 -12.34 -13.09 -13.61
N ASN A 40 -12.16 -13.64 -12.40
CA ASN A 40 -10.86 -13.96 -11.82
C ASN A 40 -10.06 -15.00 -12.62
N GLN A 41 -10.70 -15.73 -13.54
CA GLN A 41 -10.01 -16.63 -14.47
C GLN A 41 -9.21 -15.88 -15.54
N TYR A 42 -9.49 -14.59 -15.76
CA TYR A 42 -8.82 -13.75 -16.75
C TYR A 42 -7.81 -12.83 -16.06
N PRO A 43 -6.49 -12.98 -16.30
CA PRO A 43 -5.48 -12.17 -15.62
C PRO A 43 -5.65 -10.66 -15.80
N ASP A 44 -6.11 -10.23 -16.98
CA ASP A 44 -6.36 -8.81 -17.30
C ASP A 44 -7.46 -8.18 -16.46
N PHE A 45 -8.37 -8.96 -15.87
CA PHE A 45 -9.36 -8.44 -14.92
C PHE A 45 -8.69 -7.66 -13.78
N ASN A 46 -7.53 -8.12 -13.30
CA ASN A 46 -6.78 -7.43 -12.26
C ASN A 46 -6.21 -6.08 -12.73
N LYS A 47 -5.90 -5.93 -14.02
CA LYS A 47 -5.50 -4.64 -14.61
C LYS A 47 -6.67 -3.65 -14.64
N TYR A 48 -7.88 -4.12 -14.96
CA TYR A 48 -9.08 -3.29 -14.84
C TYR A 48 -9.33 -2.86 -13.39
N LEU A 49 -9.18 -3.76 -12.42
CA LEU A 49 -9.40 -3.42 -11.01
C LEU A 49 -8.44 -2.35 -10.50
N VAL A 50 -7.14 -2.45 -10.81
CA VAL A 50 -6.17 -1.43 -10.41
C VAL A 50 -6.38 -0.13 -11.19
N TYR A 51 -6.80 -0.19 -12.46
CA TYR A 51 -7.14 0.99 -13.25
C TYR A 51 -8.33 1.75 -12.64
N ILE A 52 -9.40 1.05 -12.23
CA ILE A 52 -10.55 1.66 -11.55
C ILE A 52 -10.11 2.31 -10.24
N LEU A 53 -9.25 1.63 -9.46
CA LEU A 53 -8.72 2.18 -8.22
C LEU A 53 -7.94 3.49 -8.44
N THR A 54 -7.10 3.56 -9.48
CA THR A 54 -6.02 4.56 -9.58
C THR A 54 -6.21 5.62 -10.67
N LYS A 55 -6.99 5.34 -11.73
CA LYS A 55 -7.13 6.23 -12.90
C LYS A 55 -8.52 6.82 -13.09
N LEU A 56 -9.58 6.15 -12.62
CA LEU A 56 -10.96 6.66 -12.71
C LEU A 56 -11.24 7.67 -11.59
N LEU A 57 -10.59 8.83 -11.66
CA LEU A 57 -10.62 9.85 -10.60
C LEU A 57 -12.01 10.45 -10.37
N ASP A 58 -12.88 10.44 -11.38
CA ASP A 58 -14.26 10.93 -11.30
C ASP A 58 -15.24 9.91 -10.71
N GLU A 59 -14.81 8.66 -10.49
CA GLU A 59 -15.64 7.62 -9.86
C GLU A 59 -15.64 7.75 -8.34
N GLN A 60 -16.72 7.29 -7.69
CA GLN A 60 -16.87 7.36 -6.24
C GLN A 60 -15.74 6.64 -5.50
N GLU A 61 -15.21 7.27 -4.44
CA GLU A 61 -14.11 6.72 -3.63
C GLU A 61 -14.43 5.31 -3.08
N ALA A 62 -15.68 5.07 -2.67
CA ALA A 62 -16.14 3.76 -2.20
C ALA A 62 -16.03 2.68 -3.29
N THR A 63 -16.44 3.00 -4.52
CA THR A 63 -16.35 2.07 -5.68
C THR A 63 -14.90 1.81 -6.07
N ARG A 64 -14.08 2.86 -6.14
CA ARG A 64 -12.63 2.75 -6.40
C ARG A 64 -11.92 1.90 -5.36
N SER A 65 -12.21 2.15 -4.08
CA SER A 65 -11.65 1.38 -2.96
C SER A 65 -12.10 -0.07 -2.98
N LEU A 66 -13.39 -0.35 -3.24
CA LEU A 66 -13.91 -1.71 -3.38
C LEU A 66 -13.20 -2.49 -4.50
N SER A 67 -12.94 -1.84 -5.64
CA SER A 67 -12.13 -2.42 -6.72
C SER A 67 -10.75 -2.85 -6.24
N GLY A 68 -10.07 -1.98 -5.48
CA GLY A 68 -8.78 -2.29 -4.87
C GLY A 68 -8.84 -3.42 -3.83
N LEU A 69 -9.91 -3.52 -3.05
CA LEU A 69 -10.10 -4.60 -2.07
C LEU A 69 -10.35 -5.95 -2.74
N ILE A 70 -11.09 -6.00 -3.85
CA ILE A 70 -11.25 -7.21 -4.66
C ILE A 70 -9.90 -7.62 -5.24
N LEU A 71 -9.15 -6.68 -5.81
CA LEU A 71 -7.79 -6.95 -6.32
C LEU A 71 -6.88 -7.49 -5.22
N LYS A 72 -6.96 -6.94 -4.01
CA LYS A 72 -6.19 -7.43 -2.86
C LYS A 72 -6.53 -8.87 -2.53
N ASN A 73 -7.81 -9.24 -2.54
CA ASN A 73 -8.22 -10.62 -2.30
C ASN A 73 -7.73 -11.56 -3.41
N ASN A 74 -7.75 -11.12 -4.67
CA ASN A 74 -7.20 -11.87 -5.80
C ASN A 74 -5.68 -12.09 -5.66
N ALA A 75 -4.93 -11.03 -5.34
CA ALA A 75 -3.50 -11.13 -5.09
C ALA A 75 -3.22 -12.05 -3.88
N LYS A 76 -3.95 -11.90 -2.78
CA LYS A 76 -3.78 -12.76 -1.59
C LYS A 76 -3.89 -14.25 -1.93
N SER A 77 -4.79 -14.62 -2.83
CA SER A 77 -5.08 -16.01 -3.18
C SER A 77 -4.24 -16.55 -4.36
N HIS A 78 -3.89 -15.69 -5.33
CA HIS A 78 -3.42 -16.14 -6.65
C HIS A 78 -2.24 -15.34 -7.21
N TYR A 79 -1.55 -14.52 -6.41
CA TYR A 79 -0.46 -13.67 -6.91
C TYR A 79 0.63 -14.43 -7.68
N GLU A 80 0.98 -15.65 -7.26
CA GLU A 80 1.95 -16.52 -7.93
C GLU A 80 1.54 -16.92 -9.37
N LYS A 81 0.23 -16.88 -9.68
CA LYS A 81 -0.30 -17.18 -11.00
C LYS A 81 -0.45 -15.95 -11.90
N PHE A 82 -0.25 -14.74 -11.36
CA PHE A 82 -0.34 -13.53 -12.16
C PHE A 82 0.81 -13.49 -13.18
N PRO A 83 0.53 -13.26 -14.46
CA PRO A 83 1.54 -12.94 -15.46
C PRO A 83 2.40 -11.73 -15.04
N ASP A 84 3.66 -11.70 -15.44
CA ASP A 84 4.59 -10.66 -15.02
C ASP A 84 4.21 -9.26 -15.52
N ASP A 85 3.57 -9.16 -16.68
CA ASP A 85 3.04 -7.90 -17.19
C ASP A 85 1.87 -7.37 -16.34
N VAL A 86 0.99 -8.27 -15.85
CA VAL A 86 -0.08 -7.93 -14.89
C VAL A 86 0.52 -7.46 -13.56
N ARG A 87 1.50 -8.21 -13.01
CA ARG A 87 2.19 -7.82 -11.78
C ARG A 87 2.86 -6.45 -11.90
N SER A 88 3.61 -6.25 -12.98
CA SER A 88 4.33 -5.00 -13.23
C SER A 88 3.39 -3.82 -13.36
N TYR A 89 2.27 -3.99 -14.07
CA TYR A 89 1.24 -2.97 -14.19
C TYR A 89 0.62 -2.61 -12.84
N ILE A 90 0.20 -3.61 -12.04
CA ILE A 90 -0.37 -3.36 -10.70
C ILE A 90 0.63 -2.62 -9.80
N LYS A 91 1.90 -3.06 -9.79
CA LYS A 91 2.97 -2.42 -9.02
C LYS A 91 3.12 -0.95 -9.40
N GLN A 92 3.25 -0.65 -10.69
CA GLN A 92 3.38 0.71 -11.20
C GLN A 92 2.18 1.59 -10.83
N GLU A 93 0.96 1.08 -11.01
CA GLU A 93 -0.25 1.84 -10.72
C GLU A 93 -0.42 2.12 -9.22
N CYS A 94 -0.09 1.14 -8.36
CA CYS A 94 -0.08 1.35 -6.91
C CYS A 94 0.89 2.45 -6.50
N LEU A 95 2.13 2.44 -7.01
CA LEU A 95 3.10 3.50 -6.71
C LEU A 95 2.61 4.88 -7.18
N SER A 96 1.98 4.94 -8.36
CA SER A 96 1.44 6.21 -8.88
C SER A 96 0.29 6.80 -8.04
N ALA A 97 -0.40 5.96 -7.27
CA ALA A 97 -1.55 6.35 -6.46
C ALA A 97 -1.24 6.47 -4.95
N LEU A 98 0.03 6.38 -4.55
CA LEU A 98 0.45 6.58 -3.16
C LEU A 98 0.02 7.94 -2.61
N GLY A 99 0.07 8.98 -3.44
CA GLY A 99 -0.34 10.35 -3.11
C GLY A 99 -1.77 10.71 -3.50
N ASP A 100 -2.67 9.74 -3.67
CA ASP A 100 -4.08 10.03 -4.00
C ASP A 100 -4.69 11.01 -2.98
N ARG A 101 -5.59 11.91 -3.41
CA ARG A 101 -6.20 12.91 -2.53
C ARG A 101 -7.09 12.30 -1.45
N SER A 102 -7.71 11.16 -1.74
CA SER A 102 -8.57 10.43 -0.80
C SER A 102 -7.71 9.57 0.16
N PRO A 103 -7.83 9.79 1.49
CA PRO A 103 -7.18 8.91 2.48
C PRO A 103 -7.62 7.45 2.36
N LEU A 104 -8.87 7.21 1.93
CA LEU A 104 -9.39 5.85 1.72
C LEU A 104 -8.64 5.16 0.58
N ILE A 105 -8.39 5.85 -0.53
CA ILE A 105 -7.64 5.30 -1.66
C ILE A 105 -6.19 5.05 -1.29
N ARG A 106 -5.53 5.99 -0.59
CA ARG A 106 -4.15 5.79 -0.08
C ARG A 106 -4.05 4.57 0.84
N ALA A 107 -5.02 4.39 1.74
CA ALA A 107 -5.08 3.21 2.61
C ALA A 107 -5.21 1.90 1.81
N THR A 108 -6.10 1.87 0.81
CA THR A 108 -6.31 0.70 -0.05
C THR A 108 -5.08 0.38 -0.91
N VAL A 109 -4.41 1.40 -1.46
CA VAL A 109 -3.13 1.26 -2.19
C VAL A 109 -2.04 0.70 -1.27
N GLY A 110 -1.89 1.24 -0.05
CA GLY A 110 -0.93 0.73 0.93
C GLY A 110 -1.18 -0.74 1.30
N ILE A 111 -2.45 -1.13 1.44
CA ILE A 111 -2.85 -2.54 1.66
C ILE A 111 -2.46 -3.42 0.46
N LEU A 112 -2.66 -2.95 -0.77
CA LEU A 112 -2.27 -3.68 -1.98
C LEU A 112 -0.77 -3.87 -2.08
N ILE A 113 0.01 -2.80 -1.86
CA ILE A 113 1.48 -2.86 -1.85
C ILE A 113 1.96 -3.89 -0.83
N THR A 114 1.44 -3.81 0.40
CA THR A 114 1.82 -4.75 1.46
C THR A 114 1.43 -6.19 1.10
N THR A 115 0.23 -6.39 0.55
CA THR A 115 -0.22 -7.72 0.10
C THR A 115 0.70 -8.30 -0.98
N ILE A 116 1.15 -7.46 -1.92
CA ILE A 116 2.10 -7.86 -2.96
C ILE A 116 3.44 -8.26 -2.33
N VAL A 117 3.95 -7.49 -1.36
CA VAL A 117 5.19 -7.82 -0.64
C VAL A 117 5.06 -9.13 0.12
N THR A 118 3.99 -9.31 0.90
CA THR A 118 3.79 -10.54 1.69
C THR A 118 3.62 -11.78 0.82
N LYS A 119 3.04 -11.64 -0.39
CA LYS A 119 2.79 -12.78 -1.31
C LYS A 119 3.90 -13.01 -2.32
N GLY A 120 4.62 -11.97 -2.71
CA GLY A 120 5.70 -12.02 -3.67
C GLY A 120 7.09 -12.07 -3.05
N LEU A 121 7.23 -11.79 -1.76
CA LEU A 121 8.49 -11.43 -1.09
C LEU A 121 9.00 -10.05 -1.50
N LEU A 122 9.63 -9.37 -0.56
CA LEU A 122 10.19 -8.04 -0.75
C LEU A 122 11.29 -8.02 -1.84
N GLU A 123 12.09 -9.09 -1.90
CA GLU A 123 13.17 -9.27 -2.88
C GLU A 123 12.68 -9.28 -4.33
N GLN A 124 11.42 -9.69 -4.57
CA GLN A 124 10.81 -9.67 -5.90
C GLN A 124 10.30 -8.28 -6.31
N TRP A 125 10.52 -7.27 -5.47
CA TRP A 125 10.25 -5.87 -5.79
C TRP A 125 11.39 -4.96 -5.26
N PRO A 126 12.60 -5.09 -5.82
CA PRO A 126 13.81 -4.47 -5.26
C PRO A 126 13.76 -2.94 -5.20
N THR A 127 13.03 -2.29 -6.11
CA THR A 127 12.91 -0.83 -6.19
C THR A 127 11.86 -0.24 -5.24
N LEU A 128 11.08 -1.07 -4.54
CA LEU A 128 9.96 -0.59 -3.72
C LEU A 128 10.43 0.29 -2.56
N LEU A 129 11.39 -0.18 -1.77
CA LEU A 129 11.84 0.55 -0.58
C LEU A 129 12.54 1.86 -0.96
N GLU A 130 13.36 1.85 -2.02
CA GLU A 130 14.02 3.06 -2.53
C GLU A 130 12.98 4.11 -2.97
N HIS A 131 11.94 3.67 -3.69
CA HIS A 131 10.86 4.55 -4.10
C HIS A 131 10.10 5.12 -2.89
N LEU A 132 9.66 4.27 -1.95
CA LEU A 132 8.96 4.70 -0.75
C LEU A 132 9.81 5.65 0.11
N TYR A 133 11.10 5.38 0.24
CA TYR A 133 12.05 6.26 0.94
C TYR A 133 12.09 7.64 0.30
N SER A 134 12.23 7.70 -1.03
CA SER A 134 12.24 8.98 -1.76
C SER A 134 10.94 9.77 -1.60
N CYS A 135 9.80 9.08 -1.53
CA CYS A 135 8.49 9.72 -1.32
C CYS A 135 8.36 10.41 0.05
N LEU A 136 9.14 9.99 1.07
CA LEU A 136 9.12 10.63 2.39
C LEU A 136 9.60 12.08 2.34
N ASP A 137 10.51 12.40 1.40
CA ASP A 137 11.05 13.74 1.19
C ASP A 137 10.17 14.61 0.28
N SER A 138 9.03 14.09 -0.18
CA SER A 138 8.11 14.85 -1.03
C SER A 138 7.48 16.02 -0.26
N PRO A 139 7.38 17.22 -0.87
CA PRO A 139 6.59 18.32 -0.31
C PRO A 139 5.08 18.05 -0.37
N ASP A 140 4.63 17.07 -1.17
CA ASP A 140 3.24 16.63 -1.16
C ASP A 140 2.98 15.76 0.07
N ILE A 141 2.24 16.32 1.02
CA ILE A 141 1.87 15.68 2.28
C ILE A 141 1.11 14.36 2.07
N ASN A 142 0.29 14.26 1.02
CA ASN A 142 -0.47 13.03 0.74
C ASN A 142 0.46 11.92 0.27
N LEU A 143 1.46 12.26 -0.55
CA LEU A 143 2.46 11.29 -1.01
C LEU A 143 3.35 10.82 0.15
N CYS A 144 3.83 11.75 0.98
CA CYS A 144 4.62 11.42 2.17
C CYS A 144 3.82 10.53 3.13
N GLU A 145 2.57 10.89 3.44
CA GLU A 145 1.70 10.09 4.31
C GLU A 145 1.33 8.74 3.71
N GLY A 146 1.06 8.66 2.41
CA GLY A 146 0.80 7.40 1.72
C GLY A 146 2.01 6.46 1.73
N ALA A 147 3.21 6.99 1.53
CA ALA A 147 4.45 6.24 1.62
C ALA A 147 4.71 5.73 3.05
N PHE A 148 4.52 6.57 4.06
CA PHE A 148 4.56 6.16 5.46
C PHE A 148 3.51 5.09 5.79
N GLY A 149 2.28 5.25 5.30
CA GLY A 149 1.20 4.29 5.49
C GLY A 149 1.48 2.92 4.86
N ALA A 150 2.26 2.87 3.77
CA ALA A 150 2.75 1.62 3.18
C ALA A 150 3.94 1.06 3.98
N LEU A 151 4.94 1.88 4.30
CA LEU A 151 6.13 1.47 5.07
C LEU A 151 5.76 0.93 6.44
N GLN A 152 4.82 1.55 7.15
CA GLN A 152 4.33 1.06 8.45
C GLN A 152 3.83 -0.38 8.35
N LYS A 153 3.01 -0.67 7.34
CA LYS A 153 2.46 -2.03 7.12
C LYS A 153 3.53 -3.02 6.70
N ILE A 154 4.50 -2.60 5.89
CA ILE A 154 5.65 -3.45 5.53
C ILE A 154 6.52 -3.73 6.77
N CYS A 155 6.74 -2.75 7.65
CA CYS A 155 7.45 -2.95 8.91
C CYS A 155 6.69 -3.95 9.79
N GLN A 156 5.37 -3.84 9.89
CA GLN A 156 4.53 -4.74 10.69
C GLN A 156 4.49 -6.17 10.12
N ASP A 157 4.20 -6.32 8.83
CA ASP A 157 3.93 -7.64 8.22
C ASP A 157 5.21 -8.31 7.68
N SER A 158 6.34 -7.61 7.62
CA SER A 158 7.57 -8.08 6.98
C SER A 158 8.85 -7.59 7.68
N ALA A 159 8.79 -7.32 9.00
CA ALA A 159 9.95 -6.97 9.83
C ALA A 159 11.13 -7.94 9.63
N ASP A 160 10.86 -9.25 9.68
CA ASP A 160 11.89 -10.27 9.52
C ASP A 160 12.57 -10.22 8.14
N GLN A 161 11.82 -9.91 7.07
CA GLN A 161 12.41 -9.73 5.74
C GLN A 161 13.28 -8.47 5.69
N LEU A 162 12.89 -7.39 6.37
CA LEU A 162 13.66 -6.15 6.42
C LEU A 162 14.97 -6.30 7.20
N GLU A 163 14.96 -6.99 8.34
CA GLU A 163 16.16 -7.22 9.17
C GLU A 163 17.15 -8.15 8.48
N ASN A 164 16.67 -9.21 7.82
CA ASN A 164 17.52 -10.22 7.21
C ASN A 164 17.87 -9.96 5.73
N ALA A 165 17.34 -8.88 5.13
CA ALA A 165 17.64 -8.54 3.74
C ALA A 165 19.14 -8.23 3.56
N PRO A 166 19.81 -8.77 2.52
CA PRO A 166 21.23 -8.51 2.26
C PRO A 166 21.57 -7.04 2.04
N SER A 167 20.60 -6.23 1.57
CA SER A 167 20.76 -4.79 1.38
C SER A 167 20.72 -3.98 2.68
N GLN A 168 20.41 -4.62 3.82
CA GLN A 168 20.30 -4.01 5.14
C GLN A 168 19.47 -2.70 5.13
N PRO A 169 18.23 -2.73 4.61
CA PRO A 169 17.44 -1.52 4.37
C PRO A 169 17.13 -0.74 5.67
N LEU A 170 17.08 -1.43 6.82
CA LEU A 170 16.82 -0.78 8.10
C LEU A 170 17.91 0.20 8.52
N ASN A 171 19.16 0.01 8.06
CA ASN A 171 20.26 0.93 8.36
C ASN A 171 20.03 2.34 7.81
N VAL A 172 19.21 2.49 6.76
CA VAL A 172 18.82 3.80 6.21
C VAL A 172 17.41 4.22 6.61
N LEU A 173 16.48 3.25 6.73
CA LEU A 173 15.09 3.53 7.07
C LEU A 173 14.91 3.97 8.53
N VAL A 174 15.54 3.29 9.50
CA VAL A 174 15.36 3.60 10.92
C VAL A 174 15.80 5.01 11.27
N PRO A 175 17.02 5.48 10.91
CA PRO A 175 17.42 6.86 11.16
C PRO A 175 16.48 7.87 10.48
N LYS A 176 16.02 7.56 9.26
CA LYS A 176 15.07 8.40 8.53
C LYS A 176 13.75 8.51 9.30
N PHE A 177 13.18 7.41 9.77
CA PHE A 177 11.94 7.44 10.56
C PHE A 177 12.09 8.27 11.83
N ILE A 178 13.21 8.13 12.55
CA ILE A 178 13.45 8.91 13.77
C ILE A 178 13.49 10.43 13.46
N GLN A 179 14.03 10.86 12.33
CA GLN A 179 13.99 12.28 11.92
C GLN A 179 12.55 12.82 11.75
N PHE A 180 11.61 11.96 11.36
CA PHE A 180 10.20 12.34 11.22
C PHE A 180 9.43 12.38 12.54
N PHE A 181 10.04 12.01 13.68
CA PHE A 181 9.42 12.18 15.00
C PHE A 181 9.11 13.65 15.28
N LEU A 182 9.88 14.58 14.72
CA LEU A 182 9.69 16.03 14.91
C LEU A 182 9.03 16.70 13.71
N HIS A 183 8.37 15.92 12.84
CA HIS A 183 7.71 16.45 11.66
C HIS A 183 6.54 17.39 12.04
N SER A 184 6.34 18.46 11.27
CA SER A 184 5.29 19.46 11.56
C SER A 184 3.87 18.87 11.58
N HIS A 185 3.63 17.85 10.76
CA HIS A 185 2.33 17.18 10.66
C HIS A 185 2.17 16.00 11.65
N PRO A 186 1.19 16.04 12.59
CA PRO A 186 1.00 15.01 13.62
C PRO A 186 0.85 13.59 13.09
N LYS A 187 0.07 13.41 12.03
CA LYS A 187 -0.14 12.09 11.41
C LYS A 187 1.16 11.44 10.91
N ILE A 188 2.10 12.24 10.40
CA ILE A 188 3.40 11.73 9.95
C ILE A 188 4.26 11.31 11.14
N ARG A 189 4.26 12.10 12.22
CA ARG A 189 4.93 11.71 13.47
C ARG A 189 4.41 10.36 13.97
N SER A 190 3.08 10.19 14.01
CA SER A 190 2.44 8.94 14.41
C SER A 190 2.88 7.75 13.55
N HIS A 191 2.91 7.88 12.22
CA HIS A 191 3.41 6.82 11.34
C HIS A 191 4.89 6.51 11.56
N ALA A 192 5.73 7.52 11.70
CA ALA A 192 7.16 7.35 11.92
C ALA A 192 7.45 6.58 13.21
N ILE A 193 6.78 6.96 14.31
CA ILE A 193 6.88 6.26 15.60
C ILE A 193 6.39 4.82 15.45
N ALA A 194 5.25 4.61 14.78
CA ALA A 194 4.72 3.28 14.56
C ALA A 194 5.69 2.38 13.76
N CYS A 195 6.35 2.90 12.71
CA CYS A 195 7.38 2.16 11.98
C CYS A 195 8.53 1.72 12.89
N VAL A 196 9.05 2.61 13.74
CA VAL A 196 10.18 2.30 14.63
C VAL A 196 9.77 1.31 15.72
N ASN A 197 8.53 1.39 16.22
CA ASN A 197 8.03 0.52 17.28
C ASN A 197 8.09 -0.97 16.92
N GLU A 198 7.90 -1.32 15.64
CA GLU A 198 7.99 -2.71 15.16
C GLU A 198 9.38 -3.34 15.42
N PHE A 199 10.41 -2.52 15.58
CA PHE A 199 11.80 -2.96 15.72
C PHE A 199 12.34 -2.91 17.16
N ILE A 200 11.54 -2.44 18.13
CA ILE A 200 11.94 -2.33 19.54
C ILE A 200 12.05 -3.73 20.18
N THR A 201 10.97 -4.50 20.17
CA THR A 201 10.91 -5.83 20.81
C THR A 201 11.92 -6.81 20.19
N PRO A 202 12.08 -6.88 18.85
CA PRO A 202 13.09 -7.71 18.22
C PRO A 202 14.53 -7.23 18.47
N ARG A 203 14.70 -6.00 18.97
CA ARG A 203 16.00 -5.33 19.15
C ARG A 203 16.81 -5.29 17.85
N ALA A 204 16.17 -4.87 16.77
CA ALA A 204 16.79 -4.76 15.45
C ALA A 204 18.12 -4.01 15.52
N SER A 205 19.14 -4.52 14.84
CA SER A 205 20.51 -3.99 14.92
C SER A 205 20.57 -2.50 14.53
N ALA A 206 19.82 -2.13 13.49
CA ALA A 206 19.72 -0.75 13.02
C ALA A 206 19.16 0.20 14.09
N LEU A 207 18.14 -0.24 14.86
CA LEU A 207 17.58 0.55 15.94
C LEU A 207 18.54 0.63 17.13
N MET A 208 19.14 -0.48 17.53
CA MET A 208 20.09 -0.50 18.65
C MET A 208 21.31 0.41 18.38
N THR A 209 21.73 0.51 17.13
CA THR A 209 22.81 1.44 16.70
C THR A 209 22.39 2.91 16.77
N ASN A 210 21.09 3.20 16.69
CA ASN A 210 20.52 4.56 16.71
C ASN A 210 19.72 4.84 18.00
N ILE A 211 19.97 4.08 19.08
CA ILE A 211 19.12 4.10 20.28
C ILE A 211 19.15 5.45 20.99
N ASP A 212 20.29 6.13 21.03
CA ASP A 212 20.42 7.45 21.67
C ASP A 212 19.60 8.50 20.91
N LEU A 213 19.68 8.50 19.58
CA LEU A 213 18.90 9.39 18.72
C LEU A 213 17.39 9.13 18.86
N PHE A 214 17.00 7.86 18.95
CA PHE A 214 15.62 7.47 19.21
C PHE A 214 15.10 8.01 20.54
N LEU A 215 15.84 7.80 21.64
CA LEU A 215 15.43 8.27 22.96
C LEU A 215 15.37 9.80 23.05
N GLU A 216 16.34 10.50 22.47
CA GLU A 216 16.35 11.97 22.42
C GLU A 216 15.10 12.51 21.74
N ASN A 217 14.77 12.01 20.55
CA ASN A 217 13.59 12.46 19.79
C ASN A 217 12.28 12.05 20.47
N LEU A 218 12.24 10.88 21.11
CA LEU A 218 11.07 10.44 21.87
C LEU A 218 10.81 11.32 23.10
N PHE A 219 11.84 11.77 23.80
CA PHE A 219 11.66 12.70 24.92
C PHE A 219 11.19 14.08 24.49
N GLN A 220 11.62 14.57 23.32
CA GLN A 220 11.10 15.81 22.76
C GLN A 220 9.59 15.71 22.46
N LEU A 221 9.11 14.53 22.08
CA LEU A 221 7.69 14.24 21.87
C LEU A 221 6.85 14.13 23.15
N ALA A 222 7.47 13.99 24.33
CA ALA A 222 6.72 13.88 25.59
C ALA A 222 5.85 15.12 25.89
N ASN A 223 6.18 16.26 25.28
CA ASN A 223 5.42 17.51 25.37
C ASN A 223 4.57 17.81 24.12
N ASP A 224 4.43 16.85 23.20
CA ASP A 224 3.67 17.04 21.97
C ASP A 224 2.18 17.21 22.28
N THR A 225 1.62 18.37 21.94
CA THR A 225 0.21 18.69 22.13
C THR A 225 -0.66 18.33 20.92
N GLY A 226 -0.07 17.83 19.83
CA GLY A 226 -0.77 17.46 18.61
C GLY A 226 -0.91 15.94 18.49
N PHE A 227 -2.03 15.40 18.97
CA PHE A 227 -2.53 14.06 18.64
C PHE A 227 -3.91 14.18 18.01
#